data_AF-A0A7V1VYU6-F1
#
_entry.id   AF-A0A7V1VYU6-F1
#
_cell.length_a   1.000
_cell.length_b   1.000
_cell.length_c   1.000
_cell.angle_alpha   90.00
_cell.angle_beta   90.00
_cell.angle_gamma   90.00
#
_symmetry.space_group_name_H-M   'P 1'
#
loop_
_entity.id
_entity.type
_entity.pdbx_description
1 polymer ?
#
loop_
_entity_poly.entity_id
_entity_poly.type
_entity_poly.pdbx_seq_one_letter_code
_entity_poly.pdbx_strand_id
1 'polypeptide(L)'
;MDGKAALPRKNGELVFAAPWQGRAFGMAVALHERGLYEWEEFRQELIRAIAEAERSPEPFDYYACWLLAFERLLARRGILDPADVEERTFEFEFGEREEVF
;
A
#
# COMPACT_ATOMS: atom_id res chain seq x y z
N MET A 1 7.06 22.18 1.63
CA MET A 1 6.99 21.42 0.37
C MET A 1 5.64 20.73 0.36
N ASP A 2 4.60 21.43 -0.12
CA ASP A 2 3.25 20.90 -0.30
C ASP A 2 3.19 20.22 -1.66
N GLY A 3 3.48 18.93 -1.69
CA GLY A 3 3.21 18.08 -2.83
C GLY A 3 1.88 17.37 -2.63
N LYS A 4 1.08 17.27 -3.70
CA LYS A 4 -0.20 16.53 -3.78
C LYS A 4 -0.17 15.05 -3.30
N ALA A 5 0.99 14.55 -2.88
CA ALA A 5 1.22 13.19 -2.37
C ALA A 5 1.58 13.15 -0.86
N ALA A 6 1.35 14.24 -0.12
CA ALA A 6 1.54 14.25 1.33
C ALA A 6 0.56 13.24 1.99
N LEU A 7 1.08 12.44 2.93
CA LEU A 7 0.29 11.50 3.73
C LEU A 7 -0.95 12.20 4.31
N PRO A 8 -2.15 11.58 4.26
CA PRO A 8 -3.36 12.14 4.86
C PRO A 8 -3.13 12.44 6.35
N ARG A 9 -3.18 13.72 6.72
CA ARG A 9 -3.01 14.19 8.10
C ARG A 9 -4.19 15.05 8.53
N LYS A 10 -4.63 14.87 9.77
CA LYS A 10 -5.59 15.76 10.45
C LYS A 10 -4.94 16.23 11.75
N ASN A 11 -4.80 17.54 11.92
CA ASN A 11 -4.14 18.15 13.08
C ASN A 11 -2.71 17.62 13.36
N GLY A 12 -2.00 17.18 12.32
CA GLY A 12 -0.63 16.64 12.43
C GLY A 12 -0.53 15.12 12.61
N GLU A 13 -1.65 14.44 12.89
CA GLU A 13 -1.70 12.98 13.04
C GLU A 13 -2.08 12.30 11.72
N LEU A 14 -1.52 11.11 11.49
CA LEU A 14 -1.95 10.24 10.39
C LEU A 14 -3.37 9.77 10.64
N VAL A 15 -4.24 9.93 9.64
CA VAL A 15 -5.63 9.48 9.74
C VAL A 15 -5.85 8.32 8.80
N PHE A 16 -6.34 7.22 9.37
CA PHE A 16 -6.78 6.04 8.64
C PHE A 16 -8.30 5.98 8.68
N ALA A 17 -8.94 5.94 7.52
CA ALA A 17 -10.39 5.80 7.35
C ALA A 17 -10.85 4.35 7.55
N ALA A 18 -9.96 3.37 7.42
CA ALA A 18 -10.24 1.96 7.63
C ALA A 18 -9.06 1.24 8.29
N PRO A 19 -9.28 0.14 9.05
CA PRO A 19 -8.21 -0.57 9.76
C PRO A 19 -7.08 -1.03 8.86
N TRP A 20 -7.38 -1.46 7.63
CA TRP A 20 -6.39 -1.95 6.68
C TRP A 20 -5.37 -0.87 6.25
N GLN A 21 -5.76 0.40 6.24
CA GLN A 21 -4.88 1.50 5.83
C GLN A 21 -3.71 1.67 6.81
N GLY A 22 -3.99 1.55 8.11
CA GLY A 22 -2.97 1.55 9.15
C GLY A 22 -2.04 0.34 9.07
N ARG A 23 -2.59 -0.84 8.76
CA ARG A 23 -1.80 -2.07 8.57
C ARG A 23 -0.87 -1.96 7.37
N ALA A 24 -1.36 -1.49 6.21
CA ALA A 24 -0.57 -1.30 5.00
C ALA A 24 0.56 -0.28 5.20
N PHE A 25 0.27 0.84 5.88
CA PHE A 25 1.28 1.83 6.25
C PHE A 25 2.35 1.21 7.18
N GLY A 26 1.92 0.54 8.25
CA GLY A 26 2.82 -0.08 9.21
C GLY A 26 3.73 -1.13 8.59
N MET A 27 3.20 -1.98 7.70
CA MET A 27 4.01 -2.97 6.97
C MET A 27 5.05 -2.30 6.08
N ALA A 28 4.67 -1.27 5.32
CA ALA A 28 5.63 -0.55 4.47
C ALA A 28 6.76 0.12 5.29
N VAL A 29 6.44 0.73 6.43
CA VAL A 29 7.47 1.31 7.31
C VAL A 29 8.35 0.20 7.90
N ALA A 30 7.77 -0.87 8.45
CA ALA A 30 8.51 -1.94 9.10
C ALA A 30 9.45 -2.68 8.13
N LEU A 31 9.05 -2.91 6.88
CA LEU A 31 9.91 -3.57 5.88
C LEU A 31 11.06 -2.64 5.44
N HIS A 32 10.82 -1.33 5.35
CA HIS A 32 11.86 -0.35 5.09
C HIS A 32 12.88 -0.27 6.24
N GLU A 33 12.42 -0.19 7.49
CA GLU A 33 13.30 -0.16 8.68
C GLU A 33 14.16 -1.42 8.80
N ARG A 34 13.69 -2.54 8.26
CA ARG A 34 14.44 -3.81 8.16
C ARG A 34 15.41 -3.87 6.97
N GLY A 35 15.48 -2.83 6.14
CA GLY A 35 16.39 -2.73 5.01
C GLY A 35 16.03 -3.61 3.81
N LEU A 36 14.77 -4.04 3.69
CA LEU A 36 14.34 -4.89 2.56
C LEU A 36 14.24 -4.09 1.25
N TYR A 37 13.98 -2.80 1.35
CA TYR A 37 14.03 -1.82 0.26
C TYR A 37 14.31 -0.41 0.80
N GLU A 38 14.77 0.47 -0.08
CA GLU A 38 14.95 1.88 0.24
C GLU A 38 13.63 2.65 0.14
N TRP A 39 13.39 3.59 1.07
CA TRP A 39 12.15 4.38 1.09
C TRP A 39 11.89 5.12 -0.24
N GLU A 40 12.96 5.52 -0.92
CA GLU A 40 12.87 6.19 -2.22
C GLU A 40 12.29 5.27 -3.31
N GLU A 41 12.58 3.97 -3.28
CA GLU A 41 12.01 3.02 -4.24
C GLU A 41 10.50 2.94 -4.07
N PHE A 42 10.03 2.88 -2.82
CA PHE A 42 8.60 2.91 -2.51
C PHE A 42 7.95 4.22 -2.94
N ARG A 43 8.59 5.36 -2.65
CA ARG A 43 8.09 6.68 -3.06
C ARG A 43 7.93 6.79 -4.57
N GLN A 44 8.85 6.23 -5.36
CA GLN A 44 8.76 6.23 -6.81
C GLN A 44 7.60 5.37 -7.32
N GLU A 45 7.39 4.18 -6.77
CA GLU A 45 6.23 3.36 -7.14
C GLU A 45 4.90 4.03 -6.74
N LEU A 46 4.86 4.72 -5.60
CA LEU A 46 3.68 5.48 -5.17
C LEU A 46 3.35 6.64 -6.11
N ILE A 47 4.36 7.38 -6.57
CA ILE A 47 4.17 8.44 -7.58
C ILE A 47 3.58 7.85 -8.87
N ARG A 48 4.06 6.68 -9.31
CA ARG A 48 3.52 6.01 -10.50
C ARG A 48 2.07 5.57 -10.29
N ALA A 49 1.76 4.94 -9.15
CA ALA A 49 0.42 4.48 -8.83
C ALA A 49 -0.59 5.64 -8.76
N ILE A 50 -0.21 6.77 -8.16
CA ILE A 50 -1.03 7.99 -8.13
C ILE A 50 -1.20 8.56 -9.54
N ALA A 51 -0.12 8.65 -10.32
CA ALA A 51 -0.18 9.15 -11.70
C ALA A 51 -0.99 8.25 -12.63
N GLU A 52 -1.11 6.95 -12.35
CA GLU A 52 -2.03 6.04 -13.04
C GLU A 52 -3.49 6.31 -12.62
N ALA A 53 -3.74 6.45 -11.32
CA ALA A 53 -5.08 6.72 -10.80
C ALA A 53 -5.62 8.09 -11.25
N GLU A 54 -4.78 9.13 -11.31
CA GLU A 54 -5.13 10.48 -11.78
C GLU A 54 -5.54 10.53 -13.26
N ARG A 55 -5.27 9.48 -14.06
CA ARG A 55 -5.74 9.40 -15.46
C ARG A 55 -7.23 9.05 -15.54
N SER A 56 -7.79 8.50 -14.47
CA SER A 56 -9.22 8.25 -14.36
C SER A 56 -9.94 9.53 -13.92
N PRO A 57 -11.14 9.82 -14.46
CA PRO A 57 -11.98 10.90 -13.93
C PRO A 57 -12.58 10.56 -12.56
N GLU A 58 -12.52 9.29 -12.15
CA GLU A 58 -13.05 8.83 -10.86
C GLU A 58 -12.12 9.22 -9.70
N PRO A 59 -12.68 9.60 -8.53
CA PRO A 59 -11.89 9.76 -7.32
C PRO A 59 -11.17 8.47 -6.95
N PHE A 60 -9.90 8.57 -6.51
CA PHE A 60 -9.13 7.42 -6.03
C PHE A 60 -8.84 7.53 -4.53
N ASP A 61 -8.74 6.38 -3.86
CA ASP A 61 -8.26 6.28 -2.48
C ASP A 61 -6.72 6.29 -2.46
N TYR A 62 -6.13 7.25 -1.77
CA TYR A 62 -4.68 7.36 -1.59
C TYR A 62 -4.05 6.08 -1.01
N TYR A 63 -4.70 5.44 -0.03
CA TYR A 63 -4.17 4.22 0.57
C TYR A 63 -4.32 3.00 -0.35
N ALA A 64 -5.22 3.05 -1.34
CA ALA A 64 -5.26 2.04 -2.40
C ALA A 64 -4.06 2.18 -3.34
N CYS A 65 -3.69 3.41 -3.72
CA CYS A 65 -2.44 3.68 -4.44
C CYS A 65 -1.20 3.27 -3.61
N TRP A 66 -1.22 3.49 -2.29
CA TRP A 66 -0.18 3.05 -1.36
C TRP A 66 -0.01 1.53 -1.37
N LEU A 67 -1.10 0.78 -1.23
CA LEU A 67 -1.08 -0.68 -1.24
C LEU A 67 -0.59 -1.21 -2.59
N LEU A 68 -1.11 -0.69 -3.70
CA LEU A 68 -0.69 -1.07 -5.05
C LEU A 68 0.82 -0.84 -5.26
N ALA A 69 1.32 0.33 -4.85
CA ALA A 69 2.74 0.64 -4.96
C ALA A 69 3.61 -0.30 -4.10
N PHE A 70 3.12 -0.65 -2.91
CA PHE A 70 3.80 -1.55 -1.99
C PHE A 70 3.89 -2.98 -2.57
N GLU A 71 2.78 -3.53 -3.05
CA GLU A 71 2.73 -4.85 -3.68
C GLU A 71 3.65 -4.92 -4.91
N ARG A 72 3.59 -3.90 -5.79
CA ARG A 72 4.48 -3.81 -6.95
C ARG A 72 5.95 -3.78 -6.56
N LEU A 73 6.31 -3.02 -5.53
CA LEU A 73 7.68 -2.95 -5.04
C LEU A 73 8.15 -4.32 -4.51
N LEU A 74 7.34 -4.98 -3.67
CA LEU A 74 7.70 -6.27 -3.09
C LEU A 74 7.83 -7.35 -4.17
N ALA A 75 6.92 -7.36 -5.14
CA ALA A 75 6.97 -8.26 -6.29
C ALA A 75 8.22 -8.01 -7.15
N ARG A 76 8.52 -6.76 -7.47
CA ARG A 76 9.73 -6.38 -8.24
C ARG A 76 11.02 -6.82 -7.53
N ARG A 77 11.02 -6.83 -6.20
CA ARG A 77 12.16 -7.25 -5.36
C ARG A 77 12.19 -8.76 -5.09
N GLY A 78 11.18 -9.52 -5.53
CA GLY A 78 11.06 -10.95 -5.26
C GLY A 78 10.79 -11.30 -3.78
N ILE A 79 10.28 -10.34 -3.01
CA ILE A 79 9.91 -10.53 -1.59
C ILE A 79 8.51 -11.14 -1.46
N LEU A 80 7.66 -10.88 -2.46
CA LEU A 80 6.26 -11.27 -2.51
C LEU A 80 5.98 -11.86 -3.89
N ASP A 81 5.34 -13.02 -3.95
CA ASP A 81 4.74 -13.52 -5.19
C ASP A 81 3.32 -12.95 -5.32
N PRO A 82 2.97 -12.24 -6.40
CA PRO A 82 1.60 -11.80 -6.63
C PRO A 82 0.58 -12.95 -6.60
N ALA A 83 0.96 -14.15 -7.02
CA ALA A 83 0.08 -15.32 -6.99
C ALA A 83 -0.29 -15.73 -5.56
N ASP A 84 0.64 -15.64 -4.61
CA ASP A 84 0.37 -15.93 -3.20
C ASP A 84 -0.64 -14.94 -2.61
N VAL A 85 -0.60 -13.67 -3.05
CA VAL A 85 -1.58 -12.65 -2.61
C VAL A 85 -2.95 -12.92 -3.20
N GLU A 86 -3.02 -13.28 -4.47
CA GLU A 86 -4.27 -13.58 -5.16
C GLU A 86 -4.95 -14.82 -4.55
N GLU A 87 -4.20 -15.90 -4.35
CA GLU A 87 -4.67 -17.10 -3.65
C GLU A 87 -5.18 -16.73 -2.26
N ARG A 88 -4.42 -15.92 -1.51
CA ARG A 88 -4.83 -15.53 -0.16
C ARG A 88 -6.09 -14.66 -0.14
N THR A 89 -6.24 -13.78 -1.12
CA THR A 89 -7.41 -12.92 -1.26
C THR A 89 -8.65 -13.77 -1.54
N PHE A 90 -8.52 -14.76 -2.41
CA PHE A 90 -9.58 -15.71 -2.71
C PHE A 90 -9.99 -16.50 -1.45
N GLU A 91 -9.05 -17.05 -0.69
CA GLU A 91 -9.34 -17.78 0.55
C GLU A 91 -10.16 -16.93 1.55
N PHE A 92 -9.83 -15.64 1.69
CA PHE A 92 -10.55 -14.73 2.59
C PHE A 92 -11.93 -14.34 2.05
N GLU A 93 -12.05 -14.07 0.74
CA GLU A 93 -13.33 -13.70 0.13
C GLU A 93 -14.36 -14.83 0.23
N PHE A 94 -13.92 -16.08 0.08
CA PHE A 94 -14.79 -17.25 0.11
C PHE A 94 -14.84 -17.95 1.48
N GLY A 95 -14.21 -17.38 2.51
CA GLY A 95 -14.29 -17.87 3.89
C GLY A 95 -13.55 -19.19 4.14
N GLU A 96 -12.62 -19.58 3.27
CA GLU A 96 -11.72 -20.72 3.49
C GLU A 96 -10.66 -20.43 4.56
N ARG A 97 -10.51 -19.14 4.92
CA ARG A 97 -9.68 -18.67 6.03
C ARG A 97 -10.36 -17.53 6.79
N GLU A 98 -10.40 -17.60 8.12
CA GLU A 98 -10.76 -16.47 9.00
C GLU A 98 -9.51 -15.69 9.44
N GLU A 99 -9.63 -14.38 9.66
CA GLU A 99 -8.56 -13.56 10.27
C GLU A 99 -8.27 -14.11 11.67
N VAL A 100 -7.12 -14.77 11.85
CA VAL A 100 -6.62 -15.14 13.17
C VAL A 100 -6.04 -13.87 13.80
N PHE A 101 -6.79 -13.25 14.72
CA PHE A 101 -6.31 -12.17 15.59
C PHE A 101 -5.56 -12.72 16.80
#